data_AF-A0A4V2K9I4-F1
#
_entry.id   AF-A0A4V2K9I4-F1
#
_cell.length_a   1.000
_cell.length_b   1.000
_cell.length_c   1.000
_cell.angle_alpha   90.00
_cell.angle_beta   90.00
_cell.angle_gamma   90.00
#
_symmetry.space_group_name_H-M   'P 1'
#
loop_
_entity.id
_entity.type
_entity.pdbx_description
1 polymer ?
#
loop_
_entity_poly.entity_id
_entity_poly.type
_entity_poly.pdbx_seq_one_letter_code
_entity_poly.pdbx_strand_id
1 'polypeptide(L)'
;MCPEDQLRAREFVELHDQVQTSVNLLDSLEGFLSTFQKDLSAVSGQISNLQDRSKDIDNRLKGRRRIEKPLSNLISDLCIPPALATLILDTRVDDDWIPAIVEFERRLETLKLRVRVKAARDLSEVAEGLRIVAATKLRTFFLAMLEPIRTSMTTNLQMLQSSVWMKYRPLFVFLQRHASNVASEVQRAYVSSVRTFYETGFRRYLRGLGWVKARTVEKSESIISGAGETSQGLEFDANRLSYARVDGPSVTMAYMTEDKNYKEPLEALVRSALMVLMDNATAEYAFITSFFANEPRPPPQSRDQTGSAAMSPPILSPTRGEFDELRSGPGSEIGSDSVSPRMRPVNITSVIQAAANQEQTAKEEQAALNALWKQVIDPILDYCSTFVAGAIEPPPPVIPLLTIIRLTEDIVAEVQRRGCGPLETYIFTLRLKMWPVFQKLMAEHVDALKKFAEGASAGYFRRSGTTDAAVSSVCRRYVTIFNSFVALTDQPEETMIFSNLLRLRQELSKLITTHTDKLGDQVAKASAQSTFYEQILQGLSNGPHPASHPKAQSELAYWRQRDEESRRRVVSTHGRR
;
A
#
# COMPACT_ATOMS: atom_id res chain seq x y z
N MET A 1 -74.38 122.59 28.04
CA MET A 1 -72.96 122.68 28.47
C MET A 1 -72.09 122.50 27.22
N CYS A 2 -70.98 123.26 27.12
CA CYS A 2 -70.45 123.87 25.89
C CYS A 2 -69.95 122.93 24.75
N PRO A 3 -69.94 123.39 23.47
CA PRO A 3 -69.85 122.54 22.27
C PRO A 3 -68.43 122.22 21.74
N GLU A 4 -67.38 122.96 22.14
CA GLU A 4 -66.03 122.80 21.56
C GLU A 4 -65.23 121.60 22.13
N ASP A 5 -65.45 121.23 23.39
CA ASP A 5 -64.81 120.04 23.99
C ASP A 5 -65.43 118.73 23.46
N GLN A 6 -66.68 118.78 22.97
CA GLN A 6 -67.36 117.63 22.36
C GLN A 6 -66.81 117.25 20.98
N LEU A 7 -66.25 118.19 20.21
CA LEU A 7 -65.70 117.92 18.88
C LEU A 7 -64.31 117.26 18.96
N ARG A 8 -63.39 117.78 19.78
CA ARG A 8 -62.10 117.12 20.05
C ARG A 8 -62.28 115.77 20.74
N ALA A 9 -63.22 115.65 21.67
CA ALA A 9 -63.55 114.36 22.27
C ALA A 9 -64.06 113.34 21.24
N ARG A 10 -64.84 113.77 20.23
CA ARG A 10 -65.29 112.88 19.14
C ARG A 10 -64.15 112.41 18.24
N GLU A 11 -63.23 113.29 17.86
CA GLU A 11 -62.06 112.89 17.05
C GLU A 11 -61.13 111.94 17.82
N PHE A 12 -60.90 112.19 19.12
CA PHE A 12 -60.13 111.25 19.96
C PHE A 12 -60.86 109.92 20.18
N VAL A 13 -62.20 109.92 20.26
CA VAL A 13 -63.02 108.69 20.35
C VAL A 13 -63.00 107.92 19.02
N GLU A 14 -63.06 108.60 17.88
CA GLU A 14 -62.98 107.98 16.55
C GLU A 14 -61.58 107.42 16.27
N LEU A 15 -60.52 108.15 16.63
CA LEU A 15 -59.16 107.64 16.57
C LEU A 15 -58.96 106.47 17.53
N HIS A 16 -59.53 106.53 18.74
CA HIS A 16 -59.53 105.41 19.67
C HIS A 16 -60.26 104.19 19.10
N ASP A 17 -61.39 104.39 18.41
CA ASP A 17 -62.15 103.31 17.75
C ASP A 17 -61.37 102.70 16.57
N GLN A 18 -60.66 103.52 15.78
CA GLN A 18 -59.78 103.04 14.71
C GLN A 18 -58.54 102.30 15.23
N VAL A 19 -57.93 102.81 16.31
CA VAL A 19 -56.82 102.13 17.01
C VAL A 19 -57.33 100.83 17.62
N GLN A 20 -58.51 100.83 18.26
CA GLN A 20 -59.13 99.63 18.81
C GLN A 20 -59.44 98.61 17.72
N THR A 21 -59.91 99.04 16.56
CA THR A 21 -60.15 98.16 15.40
C THR A 21 -58.85 97.58 14.87
N SER A 22 -57.78 98.37 14.80
CA SER A 22 -56.45 97.90 14.39
C SER A 22 -55.84 96.94 15.42
N VAL A 23 -56.05 97.18 16.71
CA VAL A 23 -55.65 96.28 17.81
C VAL A 23 -56.45 94.99 17.73
N ASN A 24 -57.76 95.03 17.52
CA ASN A 24 -58.59 93.84 17.33
C ASN A 24 -58.16 93.03 16.09
N LEU A 25 -57.75 93.70 15.00
CA LEU A 25 -57.22 93.03 13.81
C LEU A 25 -55.86 92.39 14.10
N LEU A 26 -54.99 93.07 14.86
CA LEU A 26 -53.72 92.53 15.33
C LEU A 26 -53.93 91.33 16.27
N ASP A 27 -54.91 91.37 17.19
CA ASP A 27 -55.30 90.25 18.05
C ASP A 27 -55.83 89.06 17.22
N SER A 28 -56.59 89.34 16.15
CA SER A 28 -57.02 88.32 15.18
C SER A 28 -55.84 87.71 14.42
N LEU A 29 -54.86 88.52 14.03
CA LEU A 29 -53.65 88.07 13.34
C LEU A 29 -52.75 87.27 14.28
N GLU A 30 -52.62 87.70 15.53
CA GLU A 30 -51.93 86.98 16.60
C GLU A 30 -52.62 85.64 16.90
N GLY A 31 -53.95 85.63 16.99
CA GLY A 31 -54.73 84.39 17.17
C GLY A 31 -54.60 83.41 16.01
N PHE A 32 -54.58 83.91 14.76
CA PHE A 32 -54.35 83.09 13.57
C PHE A 32 -52.92 82.55 13.52
N LEU A 33 -51.91 83.40 13.78
CA LEU A 33 -50.51 83.00 13.82
C LEU A 33 -50.22 82.02 14.98
N SER A 34 -50.85 82.19 16.14
CA SER A 34 -50.75 81.27 17.28
C SER A 34 -51.35 79.90 16.95
N THR A 35 -52.51 79.88 16.31
CA THR A 35 -53.14 78.63 15.84
C THR A 35 -52.29 77.96 14.75
N PHE A 36 -51.81 78.73 13.77
CA PHE A 36 -50.94 78.23 12.70
C PHE A 36 -49.61 77.68 13.24
N GLN A 37 -49.01 78.34 14.25
CA GLN A 37 -47.83 77.85 14.94
C GLN A 37 -48.10 76.56 15.72
N LYS A 38 -49.26 76.47 16.41
CA LYS A 38 -49.68 75.24 17.11
C LYS A 38 -49.88 74.09 16.13
N ASP A 39 -50.52 74.33 14.99
CA ASP A 39 -50.76 73.32 13.97
C ASP A 39 -49.46 72.87 13.29
N LEU A 40 -48.54 73.80 12.95
CA LEU A 40 -47.21 73.46 12.44
C LEU A 40 -46.38 72.67 13.45
N SER A 41 -46.47 73.01 14.74
CA SER A 41 -45.80 72.27 15.80
C SER A 41 -46.38 70.86 15.97
N ALA A 42 -47.70 70.72 15.89
CA ALA A 42 -48.39 69.43 15.94
C ALA A 42 -48.05 68.55 14.72
N VAL A 43 -48.09 69.12 13.51
CA VAL A 43 -47.72 68.41 12.27
C VAL A 43 -46.24 68.05 12.27
N SER A 44 -45.34 68.95 12.68
CA SER A 44 -43.91 68.66 12.80
C SER A 44 -43.66 67.56 13.84
N GLY A 45 -44.40 67.56 14.95
CA GLY A 45 -44.38 66.49 15.94
C GLY A 45 -44.88 65.16 15.37
N GLN A 46 -45.95 65.15 14.58
CA GLN A 46 -46.44 63.95 13.90
C GLN A 46 -45.46 63.43 12.85
N ILE A 47 -44.85 64.32 12.05
CA ILE A 47 -43.82 63.97 11.07
C ILE A 47 -42.59 63.41 11.76
N SER A 48 -42.13 64.00 12.88
CA SER A 48 -41.03 63.46 13.69
C SER A 48 -41.37 62.07 14.21
N ASN A 49 -42.56 61.89 14.79
CA ASN A 49 -43.01 60.58 15.25
C ASN A 49 -43.08 59.54 14.12
N LEU A 50 -43.52 59.94 12.92
CA LEU A 50 -43.58 59.05 11.75
C LEU A 50 -42.18 58.70 11.25
N GLN A 51 -41.24 59.67 11.24
CA GLN A 51 -39.85 59.43 10.91
C GLN A 51 -39.17 58.52 11.93
N ASP A 52 -39.42 58.70 13.23
CA ASP A 52 -38.88 57.85 14.28
C ASP A 52 -39.45 56.43 14.19
N ARG A 53 -40.75 56.28 13.92
CA ARG A 53 -41.35 54.98 13.60
C ARG A 53 -40.75 54.33 12.35
N SER A 54 -40.53 55.11 11.29
CA SER A 54 -39.91 54.60 10.06
C SER A 54 -38.47 54.13 10.32
N LYS A 55 -37.70 54.86 11.13
CA LYS A 55 -36.34 54.47 11.54
C LYS A 55 -36.35 53.22 12.42
N ASP A 56 -37.29 53.10 13.36
CA ASP A 56 -37.44 51.88 14.16
C ASP A 56 -37.74 50.66 13.28
N ILE A 57 -38.70 50.79 12.35
CA ILE A 57 -39.05 49.71 11.41
C ILE A 57 -37.84 49.33 10.54
N ASP A 58 -37.10 50.32 10.01
CA ASP A 58 -35.90 50.08 9.21
C ASP A 58 -34.81 49.36 10.02
N ASN A 59 -34.58 49.77 11.28
CA ASN A 59 -33.65 49.11 12.18
C ASN A 59 -34.07 47.65 12.48
N ARG A 60 -35.36 47.40 12.71
CA ARG A 60 -35.91 46.05 12.91
C ARG A 60 -35.75 45.19 11.66
N LEU A 61 -35.95 45.77 10.47
CA LEU A 61 -35.77 45.09 9.19
C LEU A 61 -34.29 44.74 8.95
N LYS A 62 -33.37 45.68 9.18
CA LYS A 62 -31.92 45.44 9.11
C LYS A 62 -31.48 44.35 10.09
N GLY A 63 -31.98 44.39 11.32
CA GLY A 63 -31.74 43.36 12.33
C GLY A 63 -32.21 41.98 11.88
N ARG A 64 -33.43 41.87 11.34
CA ARG A 64 -33.99 40.60 10.82
C ARG A 64 -33.21 40.07 9.62
N ARG A 65 -32.89 40.91 8.63
CA ARG A 65 -32.09 40.51 7.45
C ARG A 65 -30.70 40.00 7.83
N ARG A 66 -30.08 40.59 8.86
CA ARG A 66 -28.77 40.12 9.36
C ARG A 66 -28.84 38.71 9.95
N ILE A 67 -29.95 38.35 10.57
CA ILE A 67 -30.16 37.04 11.22
C ILE A 67 -30.67 35.99 10.23
N GLU A 68 -31.41 36.41 9.21
CA GLU A 68 -32.01 35.56 8.19
C GLU A 68 -30.98 34.67 7.49
N LYS A 69 -29.87 35.24 7.01
CA LYS A 69 -28.84 34.47 6.27
C LYS A 69 -28.13 33.41 7.13
N PRO A 70 -27.64 33.71 8.36
CA PRO A 70 -27.11 32.69 9.27
C PRO A 70 -28.13 31.61 9.66
N LEU A 71 -29.40 31.99 9.89
CA LEU A 71 -30.44 31.04 10.27
C LEU A 71 -30.81 30.12 9.09
N SER A 72 -30.93 30.67 7.88
CA SER A 72 -31.16 29.89 6.65
C SER A 72 -30.04 28.89 6.42
N ASN A 73 -28.78 29.31 6.57
CA ASN A 73 -27.62 28.42 6.45
C ASN A 73 -27.69 27.30 7.50
N LEU A 74 -27.96 27.64 8.77
CA LEU A 74 -28.09 26.67 9.85
C LEU A 74 -29.20 25.64 9.58
N ILE A 75 -30.36 26.08 9.09
CA ILE A 75 -31.47 25.17 8.75
C ILE A 75 -31.07 24.27 7.58
N SER A 76 -30.42 24.80 6.54
CA SER A 76 -29.97 24.00 5.40
C SER A 76 -28.92 22.96 5.76
N ASP A 77 -28.07 23.27 6.75
CA ASP A 77 -27.01 22.40 7.23
C ASP A 77 -27.53 21.32 8.21
N LEU A 78 -28.55 21.65 9.02
CA LEU A 78 -29.14 20.71 9.98
C LEU A 78 -30.17 19.79 9.33
N CYS A 79 -30.98 20.28 8.41
CA CYS A 79 -32.07 19.50 7.80
C CYS A 79 -31.51 18.29 7.04
N ILE A 80 -32.18 17.14 7.09
CA ILE A 80 -31.90 16.02 6.18
C ILE A 80 -32.92 16.10 5.04
N PRO A 81 -32.52 16.16 3.75
CA PRO A 81 -33.47 16.32 2.66
C PRO A 81 -34.38 15.09 2.60
N PRO A 82 -35.71 15.26 2.46
CA PRO A 82 -36.63 14.13 2.36
C PRO A 82 -36.26 13.15 1.25
N ALA A 83 -35.79 13.65 0.11
CA ALA A 83 -35.30 12.85 -1.01
C ALA A 83 -34.13 11.93 -0.63
N LEU A 84 -33.23 12.38 0.25
CA LEU A 84 -32.11 11.58 0.74
C LEU A 84 -32.61 10.47 1.69
N ALA A 85 -33.58 10.79 2.55
CA ALA A 85 -34.19 9.81 3.43
C ALA A 85 -34.97 8.73 2.66
N THR A 86 -35.78 9.12 1.67
CA THR A 86 -36.51 8.16 0.82
C THR A 86 -35.56 7.31 -0.01
N LEU A 87 -34.45 7.86 -0.51
CA LEU A 87 -33.42 7.07 -1.19
C LEU A 87 -32.88 5.98 -0.26
N ILE A 88 -32.50 6.33 0.97
CA ILE A 88 -31.96 5.37 1.95
C ILE A 88 -33.01 4.33 2.37
N LEU A 89 -34.28 4.73 2.52
CA LEU A 89 -35.36 3.85 3.01
C LEU A 89 -35.94 2.93 1.93
N ASP A 90 -36.17 3.43 0.71
CA ASP A 90 -36.99 2.73 -0.28
C ASP A 90 -36.16 2.03 -1.37
N THR A 91 -34.93 2.50 -1.64
CA THR A 91 -34.11 1.93 -2.72
C THR A 91 -33.15 0.84 -2.24
N ARG A 92 -32.68 0.03 -3.20
CA ARG A 92 -31.56 -0.91 -2.99
C ARG A 92 -30.24 -0.15 -3.16
N VAL A 93 -29.18 -0.67 -2.55
CA VAL A 93 -27.84 -0.08 -2.65
C VAL A 93 -27.35 -0.21 -4.10
N ASP A 94 -27.02 0.92 -4.71
CA ASP A 94 -26.52 1.04 -6.08
C ASP A 94 -25.53 2.22 -6.16
N ASP A 95 -25.07 2.58 -7.36
CA ASP A 95 -24.12 3.67 -7.59
C ASP A 95 -24.58 5.03 -7.02
N ASP A 96 -25.88 5.30 -7.08
CA ASP A 96 -26.49 6.53 -6.53
C ASP A 96 -26.32 6.66 -5.01
N TRP A 97 -26.06 5.54 -4.31
CA TRP A 97 -25.80 5.57 -2.87
C TRP A 97 -24.45 6.18 -2.51
N ILE A 98 -23.47 6.16 -3.42
CA ILE A 98 -22.13 6.70 -3.15
C ILE A 98 -22.21 8.20 -2.82
N PRO A 99 -22.72 9.09 -3.69
CA PRO A 99 -22.85 10.51 -3.37
C PRO A 99 -23.85 10.76 -2.24
N ALA A 100 -24.91 9.95 -2.14
CA ALA A 100 -25.93 10.09 -1.11
C ALA A 100 -25.38 9.85 0.31
N ILE A 101 -24.59 8.79 0.50
CA ILE A 101 -24.00 8.46 1.80
C ILE A 101 -22.94 9.48 2.21
N VAL A 102 -22.15 10.01 1.27
CA VAL A 102 -21.20 11.10 1.56
C VAL A 102 -21.92 12.34 2.07
N GLU A 103 -23.02 12.74 1.42
CA GLU A 103 -23.82 13.89 1.87
C GLU A 103 -24.54 13.61 3.20
N PHE A 104 -24.98 12.37 3.43
CA PHE A 104 -25.57 11.94 4.70
C PHE A 104 -24.56 11.97 5.85
N GLU A 105 -23.33 11.49 5.63
CA GLU A 105 -22.22 11.53 6.58
C GLU A 105 -21.91 12.97 7.01
N ARG A 106 -21.79 13.89 6.05
CA ARG A 106 -21.57 15.32 6.33
C ARG A 106 -22.64 15.92 7.25
N ARG A 107 -23.91 15.56 7.02
CA ARG A 107 -25.03 16.03 7.84
C ARG A 107 -25.05 15.39 9.23
N LEU A 108 -24.72 14.10 9.34
CA LEU A 108 -24.57 13.41 10.63
C LEU A 108 -23.49 14.05 11.49
N GLU A 109 -22.33 14.39 10.92
CA GLU A 109 -21.27 15.07 11.64
C GLU A 109 -21.69 16.48 12.08
N THR A 110 -22.37 17.22 11.21
CA THR A 110 -22.89 18.55 11.53
C THR A 110 -23.89 18.51 12.69
N LEU A 111 -24.77 17.51 12.73
CA LEU A 111 -25.70 17.30 13.84
C LEU A 111 -24.96 16.99 15.14
N LYS A 112 -23.93 16.13 15.10
CA LYS A 112 -23.08 15.80 16.26
C LYS A 112 -22.30 17.00 16.80
N LEU A 113 -21.93 17.97 15.98
CA LEU A 113 -21.25 19.19 16.44
C LEU A 113 -22.22 20.20 17.08
N ARG A 114 -23.51 20.14 16.76
CA ARG A 114 -24.52 21.16 17.12
C ARG A 114 -25.55 20.68 18.16
N VAL A 115 -25.18 19.73 19.03
CA VAL A 115 -26.04 19.11 20.07
C VAL A 115 -26.69 20.12 21.03
N ARG A 116 -26.18 21.36 21.12
CA ARG A 116 -26.78 22.42 21.95
C ARG A 116 -28.09 22.98 21.38
N VAL A 117 -28.36 22.78 20.09
CA VAL A 117 -29.58 23.25 19.42
C VAL A 117 -30.70 22.22 19.59
N LYS A 118 -31.88 22.63 20.05
CA LYS A 118 -33.03 21.73 20.24
C LYS A 118 -33.39 20.96 18.96
N ALA A 119 -33.50 21.66 17.83
CA ALA A 119 -33.78 21.03 16.53
C ALA A 119 -32.74 19.97 16.12
N ALA A 120 -31.46 20.15 16.50
CA ALA A 120 -30.42 19.15 16.23
C ALA A 120 -30.59 17.90 17.09
N ARG A 121 -31.09 18.03 18.34
CA ARG A 121 -31.41 16.88 19.21
C ARG A 121 -32.62 16.12 18.70
N ASP A 122 -33.69 16.82 18.35
CA ASP A 122 -34.93 16.21 17.85
C ASP A 122 -34.66 15.44 16.54
N LEU A 123 -33.80 15.98 15.66
CA LEU A 123 -33.40 15.32 14.42
C LEU A 123 -32.33 14.22 14.64
N SER A 124 -31.59 14.25 15.75
CA SER A 124 -30.54 13.27 16.03
C SER A 124 -31.10 11.85 16.14
N GLU A 125 -32.27 11.68 16.74
CA GLU A 125 -32.91 10.36 16.87
C GLU A 125 -33.29 9.79 15.50
N VAL A 126 -33.91 10.62 14.64
CA VAL A 126 -34.27 10.25 13.27
C VAL A 126 -33.02 9.94 12.43
N ALA A 127 -31.97 10.76 12.58
CA ALA A 127 -30.71 10.57 11.88
C ALA A 127 -29.99 9.28 12.30
N GLU A 128 -30.04 8.93 13.60
CA GLU A 128 -29.54 7.64 14.09
C GLU A 128 -30.38 6.46 13.57
N GLY A 129 -31.70 6.60 13.47
CA GLY A 129 -32.56 5.61 12.82
C GLY A 129 -32.18 5.37 11.36
N LEU A 130 -32.00 6.44 10.58
CA LEU A 130 -31.55 6.36 9.19
C LEU A 130 -30.15 5.75 9.08
N ARG A 131 -29.23 6.07 10.01
CA ARG A 131 -27.90 5.46 10.07
C ARG A 131 -27.98 3.94 10.27
N ILE A 132 -28.85 3.45 11.16
CA ILE A 132 -29.05 2.02 11.40
C ILE A 132 -29.58 1.32 10.14
N VAL A 133 -30.59 1.91 9.48
CA VAL A 133 -31.15 1.35 8.24
C VAL A 133 -30.11 1.32 7.13
N ALA A 134 -29.36 2.42 6.92
CA ALA A 134 -28.27 2.49 5.96
C ALA A 134 -27.21 1.42 6.24
N ALA A 135 -26.75 1.31 7.49
CA ALA A 135 -25.76 0.31 7.88
C ALA A 135 -26.26 -1.14 7.63
N THR A 136 -27.54 -1.41 7.90
CA THR A 136 -28.15 -2.73 7.69
C THR A 136 -28.23 -3.09 6.20
N LYS A 137 -28.61 -2.14 5.35
CA LYS A 137 -28.65 -2.34 3.89
C LYS A 137 -27.25 -2.52 3.30
N LEU A 138 -26.28 -1.69 3.72
CA LEU A 138 -24.89 -1.81 3.29
C LEU A 138 -24.28 -3.15 3.72
N ARG A 139 -24.58 -3.63 4.95
CA ARG A 139 -24.18 -4.97 5.39
C ARG A 139 -24.65 -6.05 4.41
N THR A 140 -25.95 -6.07 4.11
CA THR A 140 -26.53 -7.06 3.20
C THR A 140 -25.93 -6.96 1.80
N PHE A 141 -25.68 -5.75 1.31
CA PHE A 141 -25.03 -5.50 0.02
C PHE A 141 -23.61 -6.08 -0.04
N PHE A 142 -22.74 -5.75 0.93
CA PHE A 142 -21.37 -6.27 0.97
C PHE A 142 -21.33 -7.79 1.14
N LEU A 143 -22.22 -8.36 1.96
CA LEU A 143 -22.32 -9.81 2.11
C LEU A 143 -22.78 -10.50 0.81
N ALA A 144 -23.73 -9.91 0.07
CA ALA A 144 -24.16 -10.44 -1.21
C ALA A 144 -23.04 -10.42 -2.25
N MET A 145 -22.15 -9.41 -2.23
CA MET A 145 -20.98 -9.36 -3.11
C MET A 145 -19.93 -10.45 -2.84
N LEU A 146 -19.96 -11.09 -1.66
CA LEU A 146 -19.09 -12.22 -1.34
C LEU A 146 -19.63 -13.57 -1.86
N GLU A 147 -20.91 -13.65 -2.20
CA GLU A 147 -21.55 -14.92 -2.58
C GLU A 147 -20.92 -15.59 -3.83
N PRO A 148 -20.54 -14.84 -4.89
CA PRO A 148 -19.85 -15.43 -6.04
C PRO A 148 -18.48 -16.05 -5.69
N ILE A 149 -17.78 -15.48 -4.70
CA ILE A 149 -16.48 -15.99 -4.22
C ILE A 149 -16.68 -17.29 -3.43
N ARG A 150 -17.77 -17.38 -2.66
CA ARG A 150 -18.11 -18.53 -1.83
C ARG A 150 -18.60 -19.72 -2.64
N THR A 151 -19.32 -19.47 -3.74
CA THR A 151 -19.99 -20.50 -4.53
C THR A 151 -19.14 -21.04 -5.69
N SER A 152 -18.32 -20.19 -6.31
CA SER A 152 -17.55 -20.57 -7.50
C SER A 152 -16.04 -20.36 -7.32
N MET A 153 -15.29 -21.45 -7.54
CA MET A 153 -13.83 -21.46 -7.54
C MET A 153 -13.22 -20.82 -8.80
N THR A 154 -13.99 -20.65 -9.87
CA THR A 154 -13.51 -20.06 -11.13
C THR A 154 -13.73 -18.55 -11.19
N THR A 155 -14.27 -17.96 -10.13
CA THR A 155 -14.47 -16.51 -10.04
C THR A 155 -13.12 -15.81 -10.09
N ASN A 156 -12.98 -14.82 -10.99
CA ASN A 156 -11.81 -13.96 -11.01
C ASN A 156 -11.88 -12.97 -9.85
N LEU A 157 -11.28 -13.36 -8.72
CA LEU A 157 -11.27 -12.60 -7.48
C LEU A 157 -10.63 -11.21 -7.66
N GLN A 158 -9.52 -11.13 -8.40
CA GLN A 158 -8.78 -9.87 -8.61
C GLN A 158 -9.63 -8.84 -9.37
N MET A 159 -10.38 -9.27 -10.39
CA MET A 159 -11.30 -8.40 -11.12
C MET A 159 -12.42 -7.91 -10.20
N LEU A 160 -13.02 -8.81 -9.40
CA LEU A 160 -14.08 -8.45 -8.46
C LEU A 160 -13.60 -7.43 -7.40
N GLN A 161 -12.40 -7.63 -6.86
CA GLN A 161 -11.75 -6.73 -5.92
C GLN A 161 -11.46 -5.34 -6.52
N SER A 162 -10.79 -5.32 -7.67
CA SER A 162 -10.34 -4.07 -8.32
C SER A 162 -11.47 -3.25 -8.95
N SER A 163 -12.43 -3.92 -9.58
CA SER A 163 -13.46 -3.25 -10.39
C SER A 163 -14.76 -3.00 -9.62
N VAL A 164 -15.16 -3.94 -8.76
CA VAL A 164 -16.46 -3.87 -8.06
C VAL A 164 -16.28 -3.36 -6.64
N TRP A 165 -15.46 -4.01 -5.83
CA TRP A 165 -15.31 -3.65 -4.42
C TRP A 165 -14.72 -2.26 -4.25
N MET A 166 -13.65 -1.94 -4.99
CA MET A 166 -12.99 -0.65 -4.87
C MET A 166 -13.90 0.54 -5.21
N LYS A 167 -14.85 0.36 -6.14
CA LYS A 167 -15.86 1.38 -6.48
C LYS A 167 -16.74 1.76 -5.28
N TYR A 168 -17.14 0.78 -4.49
CA TYR A 168 -17.99 0.99 -3.31
C TYR A 168 -17.22 1.26 -2.02
N ARG A 169 -15.91 1.50 -2.10
CA ARG A 169 -15.07 1.84 -0.94
C ARG A 169 -15.64 2.98 -0.10
N PRO A 170 -16.15 4.11 -0.65
CA PRO A 170 -16.70 5.19 0.18
C PRO A 170 -17.83 4.72 1.10
N LEU A 171 -18.65 3.76 0.66
CA LEU A 171 -19.71 3.17 1.48
C LEU A 171 -19.16 2.36 2.66
N PHE A 172 -18.02 1.70 2.47
CA PHE A 172 -17.34 0.98 3.53
C PHE A 172 -16.67 1.93 4.54
N VAL A 173 -16.08 3.03 4.08
CA VAL A 173 -15.52 4.08 4.96
C VAL A 173 -16.60 4.66 5.87
N PHE A 174 -17.80 4.90 5.34
CA PHE A 174 -18.97 5.29 6.14
C PHE A 174 -19.28 4.25 7.24
N LEU A 175 -19.26 2.95 6.91
CA LEU A 175 -19.45 1.89 7.90
C LEU A 175 -18.34 1.90 8.96
N GLN A 176 -17.07 2.07 8.60
CA GLN A 176 -15.97 2.12 9.56
C GLN A 176 -16.16 3.24 10.59
N ARG A 177 -16.62 4.43 10.15
CA ARG A 177 -16.78 5.61 11.00
C ARG A 177 -18.06 5.62 11.82
N HIS A 178 -19.17 5.18 11.23
CA HIS A 178 -20.50 5.32 11.81
C HIS A 178 -21.12 4.00 12.31
N ALA A 179 -20.55 2.85 11.94
CA ALA A 179 -21.06 1.52 12.31
C ALA A 179 -19.91 0.48 12.37
N SER A 180 -18.90 0.73 13.20
CA SER A 180 -17.68 -0.11 13.31
C SER A 180 -17.97 -1.61 13.53
N ASN A 181 -19.03 -1.94 14.27
CA ASN A 181 -19.47 -3.32 14.46
C ASN A 181 -19.82 -4.00 13.12
N VAL A 182 -20.59 -3.32 12.27
CA VAL A 182 -21.00 -3.82 10.95
C VAL A 182 -19.80 -3.89 10.01
N ALA A 183 -18.91 -2.89 10.04
CA ALA A 183 -17.67 -2.91 9.27
C ALA A 183 -16.79 -4.12 9.63
N SER A 184 -16.63 -4.38 10.93
CA SER A 184 -15.85 -5.54 11.42
C SER A 184 -16.46 -6.88 11.00
N GLU A 185 -17.79 -6.95 10.90
CA GLU A 185 -18.50 -8.14 10.44
C GLU A 185 -18.27 -8.37 8.94
N VAL A 186 -18.41 -7.34 8.12
CA VAL A 186 -18.13 -7.39 6.67
C VAL A 186 -16.67 -7.80 6.42
N GLN A 187 -15.73 -7.19 7.15
CA GLN A 187 -14.31 -7.52 7.07
C GLN A 187 -14.02 -8.98 7.46
N ARG A 188 -14.63 -9.48 8.54
CA ARG A 188 -14.49 -10.89 8.94
C ARG A 188 -15.10 -11.85 7.92
N ALA A 189 -16.26 -11.51 7.36
CA ALA A 189 -16.92 -12.30 6.33
C ALA A 189 -16.08 -12.34 5.04
N TYR A 190 -15.47 -11.22 4.66
CA TYR A 190 -14.52 -11.14 3.55
C TYR A 190 -13.32 -12.05 3.80
N VAL A 191 -12.62 -11.87 4.93
CA VAL A 191 -11.43 -12.67 5.29
C VAL A 191 -11.75 -14.16 5.26
N SER A 192 -12.87 -14.58 5.85
CA SER A 192 -13.29 -15.98 5.87
C SER A 192 -13.57 -16.53 4.45
N SER A 193 -14.32 -15.78 3.64
CA SER A 193 -14.70 -16.21 2.29
C SER A 193 -13.49 -16.31 1.36
N VAL A 194 -12.63 -15.31 1.37
CA VAL A 194 -11.43 -15.25 0.53
C VAL A 194 -10.37 -16.25 0.99
N ARG A 195 -10.20 -16.45 2.30
CA ARG A 195 -9.35 -17.52 2.85
C ARG A 195 -9.78 -18.89 2.32
N THR A 196 -11.07 -19.23 2.42
CA THR A 196 -11.57 -20.53 1.94
C THR A 196 -11.40 -20.68 0.43
N PHE A 197 -11.62 -19.60 -0.33
CA PHE A 197 -11.40 -19.57 -1.77
C PHE A 197 -9.94 -19.93 -2.11
N TYR A 198 -8.97 -19.20 -1.54
CA TYR A 198 -7.57 -19.46 -1.81
C TYR A 198 -7.10 -20.82 -1.29
N GLU A 199 -7.48 -21.20 -0.07
CA GLU A 199 -7.11 -22.50 0.51
C GLU A 199 -7.55 -23.65 -0.40
N THR A 200 -8.80 -23.61 -0.87
CA THR A 200 -9.32 -24.67 -1.74
C THR A 200 -8.63 -24.67 -3.11
N GLY A 201 -8.41 -23.49 -3.70
CA GLY A 201 -7.72 -23.33 -4.98
C GLY A 201 -6.27 -23.82 -4.94
N PHE A 202 -5.48 -23.32 -3.99
CA PHE A 202 -4.07 -23.71 -3.84
C PHE A 202 -3.91 -25.17 -3.45
N ARG A 203 -4.76 -25.70 -2.56
CA ARG A 203 -4.72 -27.12 -2.19
C ARG A 203 -4.98 -28.03 -3.40
N ARG A 204 -5.90 -27.65 -4.30
CA ARG A 204 -6.15 -28.40 -5.55
C ARG A 204 -4.96 -28.26 -6.51
N TYR A 205 -4.48 -27.04 -6.71
CA TYR A 205 -3.40 -26.74 -7.65
C TYR A 205 -2.07 -27.41 -7.25
N LEU A 206 -1.64 -27.27 -6.01
CA LEU A 206 -0.40 -27.89 -5.50
C LEU A 206 -0.48 -29.41 -5.51
N ARG A 207 -1.67 -30.00 -5.32
CA ARG A 207 -1.87 -31.44 -5.49
C ARG A 207 -1.67 -31.87 -6.94
N GLY A 208 -2.20 -31.09 -7.90
CA GLY A 208 -1.97 -31.30 -9.33
C GLY A 208 -0.48 -31.25 -9.69
N LEU A 209 0.24 -30.23 -9.21
CA LEU A 209 1.69 -30.15 -9.37
C LEU A 209 2.41 -31.34 -8.71
N GLY A 210 1.92 -31.81 -7.56
CA GLY A 210 2.43 -33.02 -6.90
C GLY A 210 2.27 -34.29 -7.75
N TRP A 211 1.18 -34.41 -8.52
CA TRP A 211 1.02 -35.51 -9.48
C TRP A 211 1.99 -35.42 -10.65
N VAL A 212 2.22 -34.23 -11.20
CA VAL A 212 3.22 -34.04 -12.27
C VAL A 212 4.62 -34.37 -11.75
N LYS A 213 4.97 -33.92 -10.54
CA LYS A 213 6.22 -34.26 -9.88
C LYS A 213 6.42 -35.77 -9.74
N ALA A 214 5.37 -36.51 -9.37
CA ALA A 214 5.44 -37.97 -9.24
C ALA A 214 5.72 -38.68 -10.59
N ARG A 215 5.45 -38.04 -11.73
CA ARG A 215 5.73 -38.56 -13.09
C ARG A 215 7.15 -38.24 -13.55
N THR A 216 7.74 -37.15 -13.07
CA THR A 216 9.10 -36.70 -13.42
C THR A 216 10.05 -36.92 -12.24
N VAL A 217 10.38 -38.18 -11.96
CA VAL A 217 11.32 -38.52 -10.87
C VAL A 217 12.76 -38.36 -11.35
N GLU A 218 13.34 -37.18 -11.12
CA GLU A 218 14.78 -36.97 -11.22
C GLU A 218 15.45 -37.41 -9.93
N LYS A 219 16.26 -38.47 -9.98
CA LYS A 219 17.04 -38.91 -8.82
C LYS A 219 18.27 -38.02 -8.67
N SER A 220 18.59 -37.63 -7.44
CA SER A 220 19.87 -36.97 -7.17
C SER A 220 21.01 -37.95 -7.41
N GLU A 221 21.76 -37.68 -8.47
CA GLU A 221 22.91 -38.47 -8.87
C GLU A 221 24.20 -37.78 -8.43
N SER A 222 25.09 -38.55 -7.78
CA SER A 222 26.44 -38.08 -7.52
C SER A 222 27.19 -37.81 -8.83
N ILE A 223 28.26 -37.01 -8.76
CA ILE A 223 29.10 -36.68 -9.92
C ILE A 223 29.74 -37.93 -10.57
N ILE A 224 29.82 -39.03 -9.81
CA ILE A 224 30.36 -40.33 -10.23
C ILE A 224 29.29 -41.35 -10.65
N SER A 225 28.00 -41.04 -10.53
CA SER A 225 26.93 -41.97 -10.92
C SER A 225 27.00 -42.27 -12.43
N GLY A 226 26.84 -43.53 -12.85
CA GLY A 226 26.93 -43.91 -14.27
C GLY A 226 28.32 -43.68 -14.91
N ALA A 227 29.40 -43.56 -14.13
CA ALA A 227 30.74 -43.33 -14.67
C ALA A 227 31.18 -44.54 -15.54
N GLY A 228 31.29 -44.32 -16.86
CA GLY A 228 31.63 -45.34 -17.85
C GLY A 228 30.46 -45.84 -18.70
N GLU A 229 29.22 -45.46 -18.38
CA GLU A 229 28.05 -45.73 -19.22
C GLU A 229 27.90 -44.65 -20.30
N THR A 230 27.47 -45.04 -21.50
CA THR A 230 27.21 -44.15 -22.66
C THR A 230 25.87 -43.41 -22.53
N SER A 231 25.22 -43.49 -21.37
CA SER A 231 23.97 -42.80 -21.07
C SER A 231 24.15 -41.29 -21.22
N GLN A 232 23.15 -40.65 -21.84
CA GLN A 232 23.04 -39.19 -21.97
C GLN A 232 23.41 -38.56 -20.62
N GLY A 233 24.58 -37.93 -20.56
CA GLY A 233 25.06 -37.30 -19.34
C GLY A 233 24.13 -36.16 -18.93
N LEU A 234 24.39 -35.54 -17.79
CA LEU A 234 23.86 -34.21 -17.46
C LEU A 234 24.33 -33.25 -18.57
N GLU A 235 23.54 -33.10 -19.63
CA GLU A 235 23.78 -32.12 -20.68
C GLU A 235 23.45 -30.74 -20.14
N PHE A 236 24.25 -29.75 -20.54
CA PHE A 236 23.96 -28.36 -20.21
C PHE A 236 22.69 -27.93 -20.96
N ASP A 237 21.59 -27.77 -20.24
CA ASP A 237 20.31 -27.33 -20.80
C ASP A 237 20.02 -25.88 -20.40
N ALA A 238 20.32 -24.96 -21.31
CA ALA A 238 20.07 -23.53 -21.11
C ALA A 238 18.58 -23.22 -20.88
N ASN A 239 17.66 -24.01 -21.45
CA ASN A 239 16.23 -23.77 -21.30
C ASN A 239 15.78 -24.06 -19.88
N ARG A 240 16.33 -25.09 -19.23
CA ARG A 240 16.05 -25.38 -17.81
C ARG A 240 16.56 -24.29 -16.86
N LEU A 241 17.70 -23.69 -17.17
CA LEU A 241 18.24 -22.60 -16.33
C LEU A 241 17.37 -21.33 -16.39
N SER A 242 16.60 -21.14 -17.48
CA SER A 242 15.71 -19.99 -17.61
C SER A 242 14.59 -19.95 -16.55
N TYR A 243 14.28 -21.09 -15.91
CA TYR A 243 13.33 -21.14 -14.78
C TYR A 243 13.80 -20.37 -13.54
N ALA A 244 15.08 -19.98 -13.47
CA ALA A 244 15.66 -19.18 -12.39
C ALA A 244 15.17 -17.72 -12.38
N ARG A 245 14.62 -17.19 -13.48
CA ARG A 245 14.29 -15.75 -13.59
C ARG A 245 12.81 -15.50 -13.62
N VAL A 246 12.29 -14.44 -13.00
CA VAL A 246 10.83 -14.13 -13.07
C VAL A 246 10.34 -14.05 -14.52
N ASP A 247 11.12 -13.47 -15.44
CA ASP A 247 10.82 -13.36 -16.88
C ASP A 247 11.03 -14.66 -17.69
N GLY A 248 11.32 -15.77 -17.02
CA GLY A 248 11.48 -17.10 -17.60
C GLY A 248 10.17 -17.73 -18.11
N PRO A 249 10.18 -19.05 -18.38
CA PRO A 249 9.03 -19.74 -18.97
C PRO A 249 7.75 -19.62 -18.14
N SER A 250 6.61 -19.76 -18.83
CA SER A 250 5.28 -19.62 -18.25
C SER A 250 4.98 -20.66 -17.16
N VAL A 251 4.06 -20.30 -16.28
CA VAL A 251 3.54 -21.17 -15.22
C VAL A 251 2.73 -22.34 -15.80
N THR A 252 2.89 -23.52 -15.18
CA THR A 252 2.03 -24.68 -15.48
C THR A 252 0.60 -24.42 -15.04
N MET A 253 -0.32 -24.45 -16.01
CA MET A 253 -1.74 -24.19 -15.75
C MET A 253 -2.43 -25.40 -15.13
N ALA A 254 -3.49 -25.17 -14.34
CA ALA A 254 -4.20 -26.25 -13.64
C ALA A 254 -4.70 -27.36 -14.57
N TYR A 255 -5.21 -27.02 -15.76
CA TYR A 255 -5.69 -28.02 -16.74
C TYR A 255 -4.54 -28.88 -17.31
N MET A 256 -3.32 -28.34 -17.41
CA MET A 256 -2.15 -29.09 -17.89
C MET A 256 -1.76 -30.20 -16.91
N THR A 257 -1.97 -29.98 -15.61
CA THR A 257 -1.70 -31.00 -14.58
C THR A 257 -2.62 -32.22 -14.67
N GLU A 258 -3.80 -32.06 -15.28
CA GLU A 258 -4.79 -33.13 -15.46
C GLU A 258 -4.43 -34.04 -16.65
N ASP A 259 -3.66 -33.57 -17.64
CA ASP A 259 -3.15 -34.40 -18.72
C ASP A 259 -2.10 -35.38 -18.17
N LYS A 260 -2.30 -36.68 -18.40
CA LYS A 260 -1.42 -37.77 -17.93
C LYS A 260 -0.05 -37.76 -18.61
N ASN A 261 0.03 -37.23 -19.82
CA ASN A 261 1.27 -37.19 -20.61
C ASN A 261 2.14 -35.98 -20.26
N TYR A 262 1.58 -34.99 -19.57
CA TYR A 262 2.30 -33.79 -19.17
C TYR A 262 3.38 -34.11 -18.13
N LYS A 263 4.60 -33.70 -18.46
CA LYS A 263 5.80 -33.85 -17.64
C LYS A 263 6.56 -32.54 -17.65
N GLU A 264 6.95 -32.09 -16.46
CA GLU A 264 7.82 -30.94 -16.27
C GLU A 264 8.91 -31.25 -15.24
N PRO A 265 10.06 -30.56 -15.33
CA PRO A 265 11.13 -30.69 -14.35
C PRO A 265 10.75 -30.03 -13.02
N LEU A 266 11.46 -30.39 -11.96
CA LEU A 266 11.14 -29.98 -10.59
C LEU A 266 11.14 -28.44 -10.41
N GLU A 267 12.14 -27.77 -10.98
CA GLU A 267 12.29 -26.32 -10.90
C GLU A 267 11.12 -25.57 -11.55
N ALA A 268 10.54 -26.12 -12.63
CA ALA A 268 9.36 -25.55 -13.29
C ALA A 268 8.10 -25.66 -12.41
N LEU A 269 7.96 -26.77 -11.67
CA LEU A 269 6.85 -26.98 -10.75
C LEU A 269 6.95 -26.06 -9.53
N VAL A 270 8.13 -25.95 -8.93
CA VAL A 270 8.35 -25.02 -7.80
C VAL A 270 8.18 -23.58 -8.26
N ARG A 271 8.67 -23.23 -9.45
CA ARG A 271 8.42 -21.93 -10.05
C ARG A 271 6.93 -21.64 -10.19
N SER A 272 6.20 -22.58 -10.76
CA SER A 272 4.78 -22.45 -10.99
C SER A 272 4.00 -22.24 -9.68
N ALA A 273 4.41 -22.90 -8.60
CA ALA A 273 3.83 -22.70 -7.28
C ALA A 273 4.15 -21.30 -6.70
N LEU A 274 5.41 -20.87 -6.77
CA LEU A 274 5.85 -19.60 -6.18
C LEU A 274 5.38 -18.37 -6.96
N MET A 275 5.30 -18.45 -8.29
CA MET A 275 4.77 -17.38 -9.14
C MET A 275 3.29 -17.14 -8.89
N VAL A 276 2.48 -18.22 -8.87
CA VAL A 276 1.05 -18.12 -8.55
C VAL A 276 0.83 -17.60 -7.14
N LEU A 277 1.65 -18.04 -6.16
CA LEU A 277 1.62 -17.48 -4.81
C LEU A 277 1.91 -15.98 -4.81
N MET A 278 2.99 -15.57 -5.48
CA MET A 278 3.41 -14.18 -5.53
C MET A 278 2.33 -13.27 -6.11
N ASP A 279 1.77 -13.60 -7.27
CA ASP A 279 0.76 -12.76 -7.92
C ASP A 279 -0.51 -12.63 -7.09
N ASN A 280 -1.03 -13.73 -6.56
CA ASN A 280 -2.26 -13.72 -5.76
C ASN A 280 -2.04 -13.03 -4.40
N ALA A 281 -0.94 -13.34 -3.71
CA ALA A 281 -0.70 -12.82 -2.38
C ALA A 281 -0.35 -11.32 -2.41
N THR A 282 0.35 -10.84 -3.45
CA THR A 282 0.63 -9.41 -3.64
C THR A 282 -0.61 -8.63 -4.08
N ALA A 283 -1.45 -9.20 -4.94
CA ALA A 283 -2.75 -8.61 -5.30
C ALA A 283 -3.68 -8.48 -4.08
N GLU A 284 -3.78 -9.53 -3.25
CA GLU A 284 -4.56 -9.50 -2.01
C GLU A 284 -4.01 -8.47 -1.03
N TYR A 285 -2.69 -8.35 -0.92
CA TYR A 285 -2.06 -7.33 -0.07
C TYR A 285 -2.41 -5.92 -0.52
N ALA A 286 -2.28 -5.65 -1.83
CA ALA A 286 -2.66 -4.36 -2.41
C ALA A 286 -4.15 -4.05 -2.19
N PHE A 287 -5.03 -5.05 -2.32
CA PHE A 287 -6.45 -4.87 -2.06
C PHE A 287 -6.74 -4.60 -0.58
N ILE A 288 -6.18 -5.38 0.36
CA ILE A 288 -6.44 -5.19 1.79
C ILE A 288 -5.94 -3.83 2.26
N THR A 289 -4.71 -3.47 1.88
CA THR A 289 -4.09 -2.20 2.27
C THR A 289 -4.74 -1.00 1.61
N SER A 290 -5.32 -1.16 0.41
CA SER A 290 -6.19 -0.14 -0.14
C SER A 290 -7.53 -0.18 0.60
N PHE A 291 -8.41 -1.14 0.34
CA PHE A 291 -9.81 -1.13 0.76
C PHE A 291 -10.06 -0.99 2.27
N PHE A 292 -9.30 -1.70 3.12
CA PHE A 292 -9.53 -1.71 4.58
C PHE A 292 -8.74 -0.66 5.35
N ALA A 293 -7.81 0.07 4.71
CA ALA A 293 -7.12 1.17 5.37
C ALA A 293 -8.10 2.27 5.79
N ASN A 294 -7.93 2.77 7.01
CA ASN A 294 -8.71 3.85 7.57
C ASN A 294 -8.34 5.14 6.85
N GLU A 295 -9.32 5.73 6.17
CA GLU A 295 -9.09 7.03 5.55
C GLU A 295 -9.14 8.13 6.63
N PRO A 296 -8.07 8.94 6.79
CA PRO A 296 -8.09 10.08 7.70
C PRO A 296 -9.24 11.01 7.32
N ARG A 297 -9.92 11.54 8.35
CA ARG A 297 -11.10 12.40 8.19
C ARG A 297 -10.76 13.53 7.21
N PRO A 298 -11.48 13.69 6.08
CA PRO A 298 -11.29 14.88 5.26
C PRO A 298 -11.60 16.10 6.14
N PRO A 299 -10.72 17.11 6.19
CA PRO A 299 -11.03 18.34 6.91
C PRO A 299 -12.35 18.88 6.36
N PRO A 300 -13.24 19.43 7.21
CA PRO A 300 -14.51 19.96 6.74
C PRO A 300 -14.23 20.93 5.60
N GLN A 301 -14.76 20.62 4.41
CA GLN A 301 -14.58 21.44 3.21
C GLN A 301 -14.99 22.87 3.56
N SER A 302 -14.01 23.76 3.65
CA SER A 302 -14.27 25.20 3.63
C SER A 302 -14.84 25.49 2.24
N ARG A 303 -16.17 25.56 2.15
CA ARG A 303 -16.86 26.11 0.98
C ARG A 303 -16.13 27.38 0.55
N ASP A 304 -15.76 27.43 -0.72
CA ASP A 304 -15.05 28.51 -1.39
C ASP A 304 -15.33 29.90 -0.79
N GLN A 305 -14.33 30.46 -0.12
CA GLN A 305 -14.29 31.88 0.20
C GLN A 305 -13.79 32.65 -1.03
N THR A 306 -14.68 32.88 -1.99
CA THR A 306 -14.62 34.12 -2.77
C THR A 306 -15.60 35.10 -2.14
N GLY A 307 -15.11 35.88 -1.17
CA GLY A 307 -15.93 36.91 -0.52
C GLY A 307 -15.46 37.29 0.87
N SER A 308 -14.52 38.23 0.92
CA SER A 308 -14.32 39.23 1.98
C SER A 308 -14.18 38.72 3.42
N ALA A 309 -12.93 38.70 3.89
CA ALA A 309 -12.58 38.67 5.29
C ALA A 309 -13.25 39.84 6.05
N ALA A 310 -14.19 39.53 6.93
CA ALA A 310 -14.60 40.42 8.01
C ALA A 310 -14.89 39.57 9.25
N MET A 311 -13.97 39.68 10.21
CA MET A 311 -14.03 39.12 11.55
C MET A 311 -15.39 39.39 12.21
N SER A 312 -16.05 38.34 12.70
CA SER A 312 -17.16 38.49 13.64
C SER A 312 -16.60 38.49 15.07
N PRO A 313 -16.92 39.46 15.94
CA PRO A 313 -16.54 39.38 17.35
C PRO A 313 -17.51 38.44 18.11
N PRO A 314 -17.06 37.83 19.22
CA PRO A 314 -17.92 36.97 20.03
C PRO A 314 -18.94 37.81 20.82
N ILE A 315 -20.13 37.22 20.96
CA ILE A 315 -21.27 37.75 21.73
C ILE A 315 -20.90 37.70 23.22
N LEU A 316 -20.93 38.85 23.91
CA LEU A 316 -20.92 38.93 25.37
C LEU A 316 -22.34 39.23 25.88
N SER A 317 -22.80 38.39 26.80
CA SER A 317 -24.00 38.60 27.61
C SER A 317 -23.79 39.78 28.59
N PRO A 318 -24.82 40.57 28.93
CA PRO A 318 -24.65 41.72 29.80
C PRO A 318 -24.83 41.33 31.28
N THR A 319 -23.84 41.63 32.11
CA THR A 319 -24.02 41.67 33.57
C THR A 319 -23.62 43.06 34.07
N ARG A 320 -24.57 43.70 34.77
CA ARG A 320 -24.49 44.99 35.47
C ARG A 320 -23.38 45.03 36.54
N GLY A 321 -22.83 46.23 36.78
CA GLY A 321 -22.04 46.62 37.95
C GLY A 321 -20.96 47.63 37.53
N GLU A 322 -21.27 48.93 37.52
CA GLU A 322 -21.00 49.92 38.59
C GLU A 322 -19.71 50.72 38.34
N PHE A 323 -19.88 52.04 38.49
CA PHE A 323 -18.90 53.13 38.43
C PHE A 323 -17.61 52.82 39.22
N ASP A 324 -16.44 53.23 38.72
CA ASP A 324 -15.77 54.41 39.29
C ASP A 324 -14.62 54.93 38.41
N GLU A 325 -14.43 56.24 38.48
CA GLU A 325 -13.60 57.10 37.64
C GLU A 325 -12.38 57.58 38.46
N LEU A 326 -11.36 58.12 37.76
CA LEU A 326 -10.25 58.95 38.27
C LEU A 326 -8.99 58.24 38.82
N ARG A 327 -7.87 58.38 38.09
CA ARG A 327 -6.86 59.44 38.31
C ARG A 327 -5.64 59.25 37.41
N SER A 328 -5.45 60.21 36.51
CA SER A 328 -4.23 60.45 35.74
C SER A 328 -3.21 61.25 36.58
N GLY A 329 -1.96 60.81 36.59
CA GLY A 329 -0.79 61.57 37.04
C GLY A 329 0.19 61.75 35.88
N PRO A 330 0.71 62.97 35.61
CA PRO A 330 1.55 63.26 34.45
C PRO A 330 3.04 63.07 34.77
N GLY A 331 3.83 62.63 33.79
CA GLY A 331 5.28 62.52 33.93
C GLY A 331 5.89 61.62 32.86
N SER A 332 5.94 62.11 31.62
CA SER A 332 6.78 61.54 30.57
C SER A 332 8.20 62.06 30.72
N GLU A 333 9.18 61.17 30.79
CA GLU A 333 10.47 61.31 30.10
C GLU A 333 11.22 59.97 30.03
N ILE A 334 11.39 59.49 28.78
CA ILE A 334 12.51 58.71 28.23
C ILE A 334 12.69 57.25 28.67
N GLY A 335 12.35 56.36 27.72
CA GLY A 335 13.16 55.19 27.36
C GLY A 335 12.73 53.82 27.94
N SER A 336 12.00 53.02 27.16
CA SER A 336 12.21 51.55 27.06
C SER A 336 11.15 50.85 26.18
N ASP A 337 11.66 49.95 25.36
CA ASP A 337 11.09 48.67 24.91
C ASP A 337 9.73 48.63 24.17
N SER A 338 9.86 48.45 22.86
CA SER A 338 8.86 47.85 21.99
C SER A 338 8.46 46.44 22.44
N VAL A 339 7.29 46.29 23.05
CA VAL A 339 6.63 44.98 23.23
C VAL A 339 5.61 44.77 22.10
N SER A 340 6.02 43.98 21.11
CA SER A 340 5.15 43.38 20.10
C SER A 340 4.18 42.36 20.73
N PRO A 341 2.99 42.12 20.14
CA PRO A 341 1.99 41.22 20.72
C PRO A 341 2.50 39.77 20.67
N ARG A 342 2.48 39.10 21.83
CA ARG A 342 2.81 37.68 21.98
C ARG A 342 1.91 36.81 21.09
N MET A 343 2.43 36.42 19.92
CA MET A 343 2.02 35.16 19.30
C MET A 343 2.45 34.03 20.24
N ARG A 344 1.51 33.16 20.63
CA ARG A 344 1.86 31.92 21.33
C ARG A 344 2.79 31.12 20.40
N PRO A 345 4.04 30.80 20.80
CA PRO A 345 4.87 29.94 19.97
C PRO A 345 4.22 28.56 19.93
N VAL A 346 3.96 28.05 18.74
CA VAL A 346 3.62 26.63 18.55
C VAL A 346 4.84 25.87 19.07
N ASN A 347 4.67 25.22 20.23
CA ASN A 347 5.77 24.57 20.93
C ASN A 347 6.31 23.45 20.02
N ILE A 348 7.54 23.56 19.53
CA ILE A 348 8.16 22.61 18.59
C ILE A 348 8.09 21.18 19.16
N THR A 349 8.21 21.03 20.48
CA THR A 349 8.03 19.76 21.20
C THR A 349 6.65 19.15 20.99
N SER A 350 5.59 19.96 20.93
CA SER A 350 4.22 19.48 20.66
C SER A 350 4.01 19.03 19.22
N VAL A 351 4.72 19.65 18.26
CA VAL A 351 4.68 19.26 16.85
C VAL A 351 5.46 17.96 16.63
N ILE A 352 6.63 17.83 17.25
CA ILE A 352 7.44 16.60 17.24
C ILE A 352 6.68 15.46 17.91
N GLN A 353 6.03 15.71 19.05
CA GLN A 353 5.25 14.70 19.77
C GLN A 353 3.98 14.30 19.00
N ALA A 354 3.33 15.25 18.30
CA ALA A 354 2.22 14.94 17.39
C ALA A 354 2.67 14.12 16.18
N ALA A 355 3.83 14.43 15.58
CA ALA A 355 4.40 13.66 14.48
C ALA A 355 4.79 12.24 14.92
N ALA A 356 5.41 12.08 16.08
CA ALA A 356 5.75 10.77 16.65
C ALA A 356 4.50 9.92 16.94
N ASN A 357 3.43 10.54 17.46
CA ASN A 357 2.15 9.84 17.67
C ASN A 357 1.49 9.42 16.35
N GLN A 358 1.55 10.26 15.31
CA GLN A 358 1.02 9.91 13.99
C GLN A 358 1.78 8.75 13.34
N GLU A 359 3.11 8.74 13.43
CA GLU A 359 3.92 7.63 12.94
C GLU A 359 3.64 6.32 13.68
N GLN A 360 3.43 6.40 14.99
CA GLN A 360 3.10 5.22 15.80
C GLN A 360 1.72 4.65 15.43
N THR A 361 0.70 5.50 15.27
CA THR A 361 -0.64 5.06 14.82
C THR A 361 -0.60 4.47 13.41
N ALA A 362 0.17 5.04 12.49
CA ALA A 362 0.33 4.50 11.14
C ALA A 362 1.00 3.11 11.15
N LYS A 363 1.99 2.89 12.02
CA LYS A 363 2.63 1.57 12.20
C LYS A 363 1.66 0.54 12.78
N GLU A 364 0.85 0.92 13.76
CA GLU A 364 -0.17 0.04 14.35
C GLU A 364 -1.24 -0.34 13.34
N GLU A 365 -1.69 0.62 12.53
CA GLU A 365 -2.63 0.37 11.43
C GLU A 365 -2.03 -0.57 10.38
N GLN A 366 -0.80 -0.31 9.94
CA GLN A 366 -0.12 -1.19 9.00
C GLN A 366 0.06 -2.61 9.57
N ALA A 367 0.35 -2.73 10.87
CA ALA A 367 0.43 -4.03 11.55
C ALA A 367 -0.92 -4.76 11.57
N ALA A 368 -2.03 -4.04 11.79
CA ALA A 368 -3.38 -4.59 11.73
C ALA A 368 -3.74 -5.08 10.31
N LEU A 369 -3.42 -4.31 9.27
CA LEU A 369 -3.61 -4.71 7.87
C LEU A 369 -2.77 -5.95 7.51
N ASN A 370 -1.52 -5.99 7.97
CA ASN A 370 -0.66 -7.16 7.81
C ASN A 370 -1.27 -8.39 8.51
N ALA A 371 -1.87 -8.23 9.69
CA ALA A 371 -2.53 -9.32 10.40
C ALA A 371 -3.78 -9.83 9.67
N LEU A 372 -4.55 -8.96 9.01
CA LEU A 372 -5.68 -9.37 8.18
C LEU A 372 -5.23 -10.15 6.96
N TRP A 373 -4.20 -9.67 6.27
CA TRP A 373 -3.62 -10.38 5.13
C TRP A 373 -3.12 -11.77 5.55
N LYS A 374 -2.45 -11.89 6.70
CA LYS A 374 -2.01 -13.19 7.25
C LYS A 374 -3.17 -14.13 7.52
N GLN A 375 -4.27 -13.64 8.08
CA GLN A 375 -5.46 -14.49 8.30
C GLN A 375 -6.03 -15.09 7.01
N VAL A 376 -5.85 -14.42 5.87
CA VAL A 376 -6.25 -14.90 4.54
C VAL A 376 -5.21 -15.84 3.94
N ILE A 377 -3.93 -15.45 3.97
CA ILE A 377 -2.88 -16.06 3.17
C ILE A 377 -2.06 -17.14 3.92
N ASP A 378 -1.97 -17.11 5.26
CA ASP A 378 -1.16 -18.04 6.05
C ASP A 378 -1.40 -19.53 5.71
N PRO A 379 -2.64 -20.04 5.56
CA PRO A 379 -2.86 -21.43 5.18
C PRO A 379 -2.18 -21.79 3.85
N ILE A 380 -2.18 -20.86 2.90
CA ILE A 380 -1.55 -21.03 1.58
C ILE A 380 -0.03 -21.09 1.73
N LEU A 381 0.55 -20.23 2.57
CA LEU A 381 1.98 -20.24 2.86
C LEU A 381 2.41 -21.59 3.44
N ASP A 382 1.58 -22.21 4.28
CA ASP A 382 1.86 -23.54 4.84
C ASP A 382 1.79 -24.63 3.76
N TYR A 383 0.78 -24.60 2.89
CA TYR A 383 0.68 -25.56 1.77
C TYR A 383 1.87 -25.42 0.80
N CYS A 384 2.25 -24.19 0.44
CA CYS A 384 3.42 -23.92 -0.39
C CYS A 384 4.72 -24.36 0.30
N SER A 385 4.87 -24.10 1.60
CA SER A 385 6.03 -24.56 2.37
C SER A 385 6.15 -26.07 2.36
N THR A 386 5.04 -26.77 2.53
CA THR A 386 4.98 -28.24 2.51
C THR A 386 5.33 -28.78 1.12
N PHE A 387 4.82 -28.15 0.06
CA PHE A 387 5.15 -28.53 -1.31
C PHE A 387 6.64 -28.36 -1.63
N VAL A 388 7.22 -27.21 -1.26
CA VAL A 388 8.64 -26.94 -1.48
C VAL A 388 9.52 -27.81 -0.59
N ALA A 389 9.15 -28.03 0.67
CA ALA A 389 9.83 -28.99 1.54
C ALA A 389 9.87 -30.39 0.91
N GLY A 390 8.73 -30.86 0.39
CA GLY A 390 8.70 -32.12 -0.35
C GLY A 390 9.53 -32.09 -1.63
N ALA A 391 9.70 -30.94 -2.29
CA ALA A 391 10.56 -30.80 -3.47
C ALA A 391 12.06 -30.87 -3.13
N ILE A 392 12.46 -30.42 -1.94
CA ILE A 392 13.85 -30.45 -1.47
C ILE A 392 14.19 -31.69 -0.64
N GLU A 393 13.20 -32.46 -0.19
CA GLU A 393 13.38 -33.72 0.56
C GLU A 393 12.61 -34.88 -0.12
N PRO A 394 13.31 -35.89 -0.68
CA PRO A 394 14.76 -36.08 -0.71
C PRO A 394 15.50 -35.03 -1.54
N PRO A 395 16.81 -34.80 -1.28
CA PRO A 395 17.56 -33.74 -1.94
C PRO A 395 17.55 -33.94 -3.46
N PRO A 396 17.16 -32.92 -4.25
CA PRO A 396 17.13 -33.00 -5.71
C PRO A 396 18.54 -32.85 -6.30
N PRO A 397 18.70 -32.99 -7.64
CA PRO A 397 19.96 -32.67 -8.29
C PRO A 397 20.38 -31.22 -8.01
N VAL A 398 21.70 -30.98 -7.91
CA VAL A 398 22.24 -29.72 -7.40
C VAL A 398 21.96 -28.50 -8.30
N ILE A 399 21.86 -28.70 -9.62
CA ILE A 399 21.58 -27.63 -10.59
C ILE A 399 20.12 -27.14 -10.47
N PRO A 400 19.09 -28.02 -10.51
CA PRO A 400 17.70 -27.65 -10.16
C PRO A 400 17.58 -26.93 -8.82
N LEU A 401 18.27 -27.41 -7.77
CA LEU A 401 18.23 -26.75 -6.47
C LEU A 401 18.75 -25.31 -6.52
N LEU A 402 19.90 -25.09 -7.16
CA LEU A 402 20.45 -23.74 -7.33
C LEU A 402 19.52 -22.86 -8.18
N THR A 403 18.91 -23.43 -9.22
CA THR A 403 17.92 -22.75 -10.07
C THR A 403 16.72 -22.25 -9.25
N ILE A 404 16.19 -23.10 -8.36
CA ILE A 404 15.10 -22.73 -7.43
C ILE A 404 15.56 -21.65 -6.43
N ILE A 405 16.79 -21.75 -5.90
CA ILE A 405 17.34 -20.74 -4.99
C ILE A 405 17.42 -19.37 -5.69
N ARG A 406 17.88 -19.33 -6.95
CA ARG A 406 17.92 -18.09 -7.73
C ARG A 406 16.54 -17.53 -8.04
N LEU A 407 15.61 -18.41 -8.38
CA LEU A 407 14.23 -18.00 -8.53
C LEU A 407 13.68 -17.35 -7.25
N THR A 408 13.97 -17.90 -6.07
CA THR A 408 13.49 -17.27 -4.83
C THR A 408 14.13 -15.90 -4.57
N GLU A 409 15.35 -15.65 -5.02
CA GLU A 409 16.00 -14.35 -4.93
C GLU A 409 15.33 -13.31 -5.84
N ASP A 410 15.07 -13.70 -7.08
CA ASP A 410 14.35 -12.91 -8.07
C ASP A 410 12.91 -12.60 -7.62
N ILE A 411 12.21 -13.58 -7.06
CA ILE A 411 10.87 -13.40 -6.48
C ILE A 411 10.91 -12.47 -5.27
N VAL A 412 11.93 -12.54 -4.40
CA VAL A 412 12.07 -11.59 -3.28
C VAL A 412 12.20 -10.17 -3.80
N ALA A 413 13.02 -9.93 -4.82
CA ALA A 413 13.18 -8.60 -5.43
C ALA A 413 11.87 -8.09 -6.04
N GLU A 414 11.10 -8.98 -6.71
CA GLU A 414 9.77 -8.67 -7.24
C GLU A 414 8.77 -8.31 -6.14
N VAL A 415 8.73 -9.09 -5.06
CA VAL A 415 7.83 -8.86 -3.91
C VAL A 415 8.17 -7.56 -3.18
N GLN A 416 9.46 -7.23 -3.05
CA GLN A 416 9.93 -5.95 -2.51
C GLN A 416 9.44 -4.78 -3.36
N ARG A 417 9.52 -4.88 -4.69
CA ARG A 417 9.01 -3.85 -5.60
C ARG A 417 7.50 -3.68 -5.49
N ARG A 418 6.76 -4.75 -5.22
CA ARG A 418 5.31 -4.73 -4.97
C ARG A 418 4.94 -4.32 -3.54
N GLY A 419 5.91 -4.10 -2.65
CA GLY A 419 5.71 -3.58 -1.29
C GLY A 419 5.06 -4.56 -0.31
N CYS A 420 5.08 -5.87 -0.56
CA CYS A 420 4.44 -6.86 0.30
C CYS A 420 5.43 -7.47 1.32
N GLY A 421 5.68 -6.74 2.41
CA GLY A 421 6.65 -7.14 3.45
C GLY A 421 6.38 -8.50 4.13
N PRO A 422 5.14 -8.88 4.47
CA PRO A 422 4.86 -10.20 5.04
C PRO A 422 5.26 -11.37 4.12
N LEU A 423 5.02 -11.24 2.80
CA LEU A 423 5.39 -12.26 1.82
C LEU A 423 6.90 -12.30 1.59
N GLU A 424 7.57 -11.14 1.58
CA GLU A 424 9.02 -11.04 1.48
C GLU A 424 9.70 -11.89 2.57
N THR A 425 9.27 -11.70 3.82
CA THR A 425 9.80 -12.44 4.98
C THR A 425 9.62 -13.96 4.79
N TYR A 426 8.47 -14.37 4.26
CA TYR A 426 8.17 -15.77 3.98
C TYR A 426 9.09 -16.37 2.90
N ILE A 427 9.20 -15.74 1.73
CA ILE A 427 10.03 -16.26 0.62
C ILE A 427 11.51 -16.25 1.02
N PHE A 428 11.95 -15.22 1.74
CA PHE A 428 13.32 -15.17 2.27
C PHE A 428 13.60 -16.33 3.23
N THR A 429 12.65 -16.66 4.11
CA THR A 429 12.76 -17.82 5.01
C THR A 429 12.85 -19.13 4.23
N LEU A 430 12.08 -19.26 3.14
CA LEU A 430 12.17 -20.44 2.26
C LEU A 430 13.55 -20.57 1.62
N ARG A 431 14.11 -19.46 1.13
CA ARG A 431 15.47 -19.41 0.58
C ARG A 431 16.52 -19.86 1.59
N LEU A 432 16.44 -19.37 2.82
CA LEU A 432 17.37 -19.74 3.89
C LEU A 432 17.37 -21.25 4.20
N LYS A 433 16.23 -21.94 4.05
CA LYS A 433 16.14 -23.39 4.26
C LYS A 433 16.82 -24.21 3.17
N MET A 434 16.91 -23.68 1.94
CA MET A 434 17.49 -24.41 0.80
C MET A 434 19.03 -24.37 0.77
N TRP A 435 19.65 -23.32 1.31
CA TRP A 435 21.12 -23.19 1.31
C TRP A 435 21.87 -24.29 2.08
N PRO A 436 21.45 -24.71 3.29
CA PRO A 436 22.07 -25.85 3.97
C PRO A 436 21.97 -27.15 3.18
N VAL A 437 20.83 -27.38 2.50
CA VAL A 437 20.62 -28.56 1.63
C VAL A 437 21.60 -28.52 0.46
N PHE A 438 21.75 -27.35 -0.18
CA PHE A 438 22.72 -27.14 -1.25
C PHE A 438 24.16 -27.39 -0.78
N GLN A 439 24.54 -26.86 0.38
CA GLN A 439 25.88 -27.06 0.93
C GLN A 439 26.18 -28.53 1.23
N LYS A 440 25.20 -29.25 1.79
CA LYS A 440 25.29 -30.69 2.04
C LYS A 440 25.49 -31.47 0.73
N LEU A 441 24.68 -31.20 -0.29
CA LEU A 441 24.80 -31.82 -1.61
C LEU A 441 26.18 -31.57 -2.25
N MET A 442 26.67 -30.32 -2.21
CA MET A 442 28.00 -30.01 -2.74
C MET A 442 29.12 -30.74 -1.99
N ALA A 443 29.01 -30.87 -0.66
CA ALA A 443 29.96 -31.66 0.12
C ALA A 443 29.92 -33.15 -0.28
N GLU A 444 28.73 -33.72 -0.48
CA GLU A 444 28.56 -35.10 -0.94
C GLU A 444 29.17 -35.33 -2.34
N HIS A 445 29.03 -34.37 -3.27
CA HIS A 445 29.69 -34.45 -4.58
C HIS A 445 31.23 -34.42 -4.47
N VAL A 446 31.78 -33.54 -3.61
CA VAL A 446 33.23 -33.46 -3.36
C VAL A 446 33.75 -34.75 -2.73
N ASP A 447 33.07 -35.26 -1.71
CA ASP A 447 33.48 -36.48 -1.01
C ASP A 447 33.36 -37.73 -1.89
N ALA A 448 32.34 -37.81 -2.75
CA ALA A 448 32.20 -38.89 -3.72
C ALA A 448 33.34 -38.88 -4.74
N LEU A 449 33.71 -37.70 -5.24
CA LEU A 449 34.83 -37.54 -6.17
C LEU A 449 36.17 -37.92 -5.52
N LYS A 450 36.39 -37.51 -4.27
CA LYS A 450 37.57 -37.87 -3.47
C LYS A 450 37.68 -39.39 -3.26
N LYS A 451 36.60 -40.03 -2.82
CA LYS A 451 36.57 -41.50 -2.63
C LYS A 451 36.80 -42.26 -3.94
N PHE A 452 36.31 -41.72 -5.06
CA PHE A 452 36.54 -42.29 -6.38
C PHE A 452 38.01 -42.17 -6.81
N ALA A 453 38.66 -41.03 -6.54
CA ALA A 453 40.08 -40.82 -6.80
C ALA A 453 40.99 -41.75 -5.97
N GLU A 454 40.64 -41.96 -4.70
CA GLU A 454 41.35 -42.86 -3.78
C GLU A 454 41.11 -44.36 -4.08
N GLY A 455 40.21 -44.70 -5.01
CA GLY A 455 39.82 -46.08 -5.31
C GLY A 455 38.94 -46.74 -4.24
N ALA A 456 38.47 -45.96 -3.26
CA ALA A 456 37.68 -46.42 -2.11
C ALA A 456 36.21 -46.76 -2.48
N SER A 457 35.79 -46.56 -3.74
CA SER A 457 34.46 -46.95 -4.23
C SER A 457 34.30 -48.47 -4.47
N ALA A 458 35.32 -49.28 -4.15
CA ALA A 458 35.28 -50.73 -4.25
C ALA A 458 34.48 -51.36 -3.08
N GLY A 459 33.16 -51.28 -3.15
CA GLY A 459 32.31 -52.21 -2.40
C GLY A 459 32.57 -53.65 -2.89
N TYR A 460 32.47 -54.62 -1.98
CA TYR A 460 32.83 -56.05 -2.15
C TYR A 460 32.30 -56.75 -3.44
N PHE A 461 31.37 -56.17 -4.19
CA PHE A 461 30.79 -56.72 -5.42
C PHE A 461 30.89 -55.84 -6.68
N ARG A 462 31.50 -54.64 -6.64
CA ARG A 462 31.73 -53.80 -7.83
C ARG A 462 33.21 -53.45 -7.96
N ARG A 463 33.94 -54.22 -8.77
CA ARG A 463 35.25 -53.80 -9.33
C ARG A 463 35.02 -52.73 -10.40
N SER A 464 34.56 -51.54 -10.02
CA SER A 464 34.63 -50.38 -10.91
C SER A 464 35.91 -49.63 -10.58
N GLY A 465 37.01 -50.02 -11.21
CA GLY A 465 38.22 -49.21 -11.23
C GLY A 465 37.94 -47.86 -11.90
N THR A 466 38.80 -46.88 -11.67
CA THR A 466 38.86 -45.65 -12.46
C THR A 466 39.25 -46.04 -13.89
N THR A 467 38.31 -46.06 -14.84
CA THR A 467 38.57 -46.27 -16.28
C THR A 467 38.64 -44.92 -17.01
N ASP A 468 39.28 -44.87 -18.18
CA ASP A 468 39.32 -43.64 -18.99
C ASP A 468 37.92 -43.10 -19.32
N ALA A 469 36.97 -44.00 -19.62
CA ALA A 469 35.58 -43.64 -19.85
C ALA A 469 34.89 -43.05 -18.61
N ALA A 470 35.18 -43.60 -17.43
CA ALA A 470 34.66 -43.10 -16.16
C ALA A 470 35.21 -41.71 -15.83
N VAL A 471 36.52 -41.49 -15.98
CA VAL A 471 37.16 -40.18 -15.76
C VAL A 471 36.64 -39.14 -16.77
N SER A 472 36.47 -39.54 -18.04
CA SER A 472 35.89 -38.68 -19.08
C SER A 472 34.46 -38.25 -18.72
N SER A 473 33.62 -39.16 -18.22
CA SER A 473 32.24 -38.87 -17.80
C SER A 473 32.20 -37.88 -16.65
N VAL A 474 33.06 -38.06 -15.63
CA VAL A 474 33.20 -37.13 -14.50
C VAL A 474 33.64 -35.74 -14.98
N CYS A 475 34.58 -35.66 -15.94
CA CYS A 475 34.99 -34.38 -16.54
C CYS A 475 33.82 -33.66 -17.22
N ARG A 476 32.97 -34.37 -17.99
CA ARG A 476 31.78 -33.76 -18.62
C ARG A 476 30.78 -33.25 -17.57
N ARG A 477 30.50 -34.04 -16.54
CA ARG A 477 29.59 -33.65 -15.46
C ARG A 477 30.11 -32.44 -14.67
N TYR A 478 31.41 -32.38 -14.42
CA TYR A 478 32.06 -31.21 -13.80
C TYR A 478 31.85 -29.95 -14.65
N VAL A 479 32.09 -30.04 -15.97
CA VAL A 479 31.85 -28.93 -16.90
C VAL A 479 30.40 -28.47 -16.85
N THR A 480 29.44 -29.39 -16.90
CA THR A 480 28.01 -29.04 -16.84
C THR A 480 27.66 -28.30 -15.54
N ILE A 481 28.12 -28.80 -14.39
CA ILE A 481 27.90 -28.14 -13.09
C ILE A 481 28.54 -26.74 -13.09
N PHE A 482 29.79 -26.63 -13.52
CA PHE A 482 30.50 -25.36 -13.55
C PHE A 482 29.80 -24.33 -14.44
N ASN A 483 29.49 -24.70 -15.69
CA ASN A 483 28.81 -23.83 -16.65
C ASN A 483 27.42 -23.42 -16.16
N SER A 484 26.66 -24.35 -15.57
CA SER A 484 25.33 -24.05 -15.01
C SER A 484 25.42 -23.09 -13.82
N PHE A 485 26.41 -23.27 -12.93
CA PHE A 485 26.57 -22.41 -11.76
C PHE A 485 27.00 -21.00 -12.14
N VAL A 486 27.90 -20.87 -13.12
CA VAL A 486 28.29 -19.58 -13.69
C VAL A 486 27.10 -18.90 -14.37
N ALA A 487 26.29 -19.64 -15.13
CA ALA A 487 25.09 -19.09 -15.77
C ALA A 487 24.04 -18.57 -14.77
N LEU A 488 23.95 -19.25 -13.61
CA LEU A 488 23.01 -18.93 -12.53
C LEU A 488 23.57 -17.88 -11.54
N THR A 489 24.81 -17.45 -11.68
CA THR A 489 25.48 -16.57 -10.73
C THR A 489 26.11 -15.39 -11.45
N ASP A 490 25.43 -14.25 -11.44
CA ASP A 490 25.91 -13.03 -12.10
C ASP A 490 27.02 -12.33 -11.30
N GLN A 491 27.03 -12.49 -9.97
CA GLN A 491 27.97 -11.80 -9.08
C GLN A 491 29.18 -12.68 -8.74
N PRO A 492 30.42 -12.25 -9.05
CA PRO A 492 31.63 -13.05 -8.81
C PRO A 492 32.02 -13.17 -7.33
N GLU A 493 31.37 -12.38 -6.46
CA GLU A 493 31.62 -12.29 -5.01
C GLU A 493 30.89 -13.35 -4.18
N GLU A 494 30.11 -14.23 -4.82
CA GLU A 494 29.39 -15.31 -4.15
C GLU A 494 30.33 -16.45 -3.70
N THR A 495 31.07 -16.16 -2.62
CA THR A 495 32.15 -16.99 -2.09
C THR A 495 31.75 -18.43 -1.84
N MET A 496 30.53 -18.69 -1.35
CA MET A 496 30.05 -20.03 -1.04
C MET A 496 29.98 -20.94 -2.29
N ILE A 497 29.45 -20.43 -3.41
CA ILE A 497 29.29 -21.23 -4.63
C ILE A 497 30.66 -21.49 -5.25
N PHE A 498 31.45 -20.44 -5.44
CA PHE A 498 32.77 -20.56 -6.06
C PHE A 498 33.77 -21.32 -5.19
N SER A 499 33.64 -21.30 -3.87
CA SER A 499 34.44 -22.15 -2.96
C SER A 499 34.15 -23.63 -3.15
N ASN A 500 32.87 -24.01 -3.31
CA ASN A 500 32.51 -25.41 -3.57
C ASN A 500 32.95 -25.87 -4.97
N LEU A 501 32.84 -25.02 -6.00
CA LEU A 501 33.38 -25.29 -7.34
C LEU A 501 34.90 -25.46 -7.33
N LEU A 502 35.61 -24.63 -6.56
CA LEU A 502 37.05 -24.73 -6.37
C LEU A 502 37.46 -26.06 -5.72
N ARG A 503 36.70 -26.52 -4.71
CA ARG A 503 36.93 -27.83 -4.09
C ARG A 503 36.72 -28.97 -5.08
N LEU A 504 35.66 -28.92 -5.88
CA LEU A 504 35.43 -29.90 -6.95
C LEU A 504 36.56 -29.93 -7.97
N ARG A 505 37.06 -28.75 -8.39
CA ARG A 505 38.22 -28.62 -9.28
C ARG A 505 39.45 -29.31 -8.70
N GLN A 506 39.76 -29.06 -7.43
CA GLN A 506 40.92 -29.64 -6.76
C GLN A 506 40.85 -31.17 -6.74
N GLU A 507 39.68 -31.74 -6.40
CA GLU A 507 39.49 -33.19 -6.40
C GLU A 507 39.48 -33.79 -7.82
N LEU A 508 38.97 -33.07 -8.83
CA LEU A 508 39.04 -33.50 -10.23
C LEU A 508 40.50 -33.54 -10.74
N SER A 509 41.28 -32.50 -10.45
CA SER A 509 42.71 -32.46 -10.80
C SER A 509 43.49 -33.61 -10.13
N LYS A 510 43.16 -33.94 -8.88
CA LYS A 510 43.73 -35.09 -8.18
C LYS A 510 43.32 -36.39 -8.85
N LEU A 511 42.03 -36.59 -9.16
CA LEU A 511 41.53 -37.78 -9.86
C LEU A 511 42.29 -38.02 -11.18
N ILE A 512 42.43 -36.99 -12.03
CA ILE A 512 43.13 -37.11 -13.32
C ILE A 512 44.60 -37.49 -13.09
N THR A 513 45.26 -36.87 -12.11
CA THR A 513 46.66 -37.17 -11.77
C THR A 513 46.80 -38.61 -11.26
N THR A 514 46.02 -39.02 -10.26
CA THR A 514 46.06 -40.36 -9.67
C THR A 514 45.66 -41.46 -10.66
N HIS A 515 44.73 -41.19 -11.58
CA HIS A 515 44.37 -42.11 -12.66
C HIS A 515 45.54 -42.34 -13.61
N THR A 516 46.15 -41.24 -14.08
CA THR A 516 47.22 -41.28 -15.08
C THR A 516 48.57 -41.70 -14.49
N ASP A 517 48.78 -41.56 -13.18
CA ASP A 517 49.94 -42.09 -12.45
C ASP A 517 50.02 -43.63 -12.49
N LYS A 518 48.89 -44.32 -12.75
CA LYS A 518 48.86 -45.78 -12.93
C LYS A 518 49.45 -46.22 -14.28
N LEU A 519 49.65 -45.28 -15.21
CA LEU A 519 50.27 -45.55 -16.50
C LEU A 519 51.80 -45.53 -16.33
N GLY A 520 52.47 -46.62 -16.70
CA GLY A 520 53.92 -46.78 -16.50
C GLY A 520 54.80 -45.94 -17.44
N ASP A 521 54.27 -45.49 -18.58
CA ASP A 521 55.01 -44.68 -19.55
C ASP A 521 54.74 -43.18 -19.33
N GLN A 522 55.81 -42.39 -19.19
CA GLN A 522 55.76 -40.94 -18.96
C GLN A 522 55.12 -40.20 -20.13
N VAL A 523 55.28 -40.69 -21.37
CA VAL A 523 54.65 -40.13 -22.57
C VAL A 523 53.15 -40.43 -22.57
N ALA A 524 52.77 -41.69 -22.35
CA ALA A 524 51.37 -42.11 -22.29
C ALA A 524 50.60 -41.38 -21.18
N LYS A 525 51.23 -41.20 -20.01
CA LYS A 525 50.70 -40.40 -18.90
C LYS A 525 50.41 -38.96 -19.32
N ALA A 526 51.39 -38.27 -19.92
CA ALA A 526 51.23 -36.88 -20.30
C ALA A 526 50.20 -36.70 -21.43
N SER A 527 50.14 -37.64 -22.38
CA SER A 527 49.13 -37.66 -23.45
C SER A 527 47.71 -37.89 -22.92
N ALA A 528 47.53 -38.83 -21.98
CA ALA A 528 46.23 -39.08 -21.35
C ALA A 528 45.75 -37.86 -20.53
N GLN A 529 46.66 -37.21 -19.79
CA GLN A 529 46.35 -35.98 -19.06
C GLN A 529 45.89 -34.85 -20.01
N SER A 530 46.60 -34.61 -21.11
CA SER A 530 46.22 -33.60 -22.11
C SER A 530 44.83 -33.87 -22.68
N THR A 531 44.50 -35.14 -22.97
CA THR A 531 43.18 -35.52 -23.49
C THR A 531 42.05 -35.13 -22.54
N PHE A 532 42.19 -35.41 -21.23
CA PHE A 532 41.17 -35.02 -20.24
C PHE A 532 41.08 -33.50 -20.06
N TYR A 533 42.22 -32.79 -20.03
CA TYR A 533 42.22 -31.33 -19.89
C TYR A 533 41.64 -30.64 -21.11
N GLU A 534 41.92 -31.12 -22.31
CA GLU A 534 41.34 -30.61 -23.56
C GLU A 534 39.82 -30.81 -23.60
N GLN A 535 39.33 -31.96 -23.13
CA GLN A 535 37.90 -32.20 -22.97
C GLN A 535 37.24 -31.20 -22.02
N ILE A 536 37.88 -30.90 -20.88
CA ILE A 536 37.38 -29.89 -19.93
C ILE A 536 37.40 -28.50 -20.57
N LEU A 537 38.51 -28.12 -21.22
CA LEU A 537 38.66 -26.82 -21.87
C LEU A 537 37.62 -26.60 -22.97
N GLN A 538 37.42 -27.59 -23.83
CA GLN A 538 36.40 -27.54 -24.88
C GLN A 538 35.01 -27.35 -24.25
N GLY A 539 34.68 -28.13 -23.23
CA GLY A 539 33.41 -28.03 -22.53
C GLY A 539 33.18 -26.68 -21.83
N LEU A 540 34.20 -26.13 -21.17
CA LEU A 540 34.14 -24.82 -20.51
C LEU A 540 34.04 -23.67 -21.54
N SER A 541 34.73 -23.80 -22.68
CA SER A 541 34.70 -22.79 -23.75
C SER A 541 33.34 -22.70 -24.45
N ASN A 542 32.60 -23.81 -24.49
CA ASN A 542 31.24 -23.89 -25.04
C ASN A 542 30.15 -23.48 -24.02
N GLY A 543 30.54 -23.13 -22.79
CA GLY A 543 29.60 -22.68 -21.77
C GLY A 543 28.99 -21.31 -22.06
N PRO A 544 27.96 -20.89 -21.31
CA PRO A 544 27.44 -19.53 -21.35
C PRO A 544 28.46 -18.58 -20.70
N HIS A 545 28.70 -17.43 -21.34
CA HIS A 545 29.52 -16.34 -20.79
C HIS A 545 31.01 -16.66 -20.42
N PRO A 546 31.77 -17.44 -21.21
CA PRO A 546 33.15 -17.81 -20.89
C PRO A 546 34.10 -16.60 -20.91
N ALA A 547 33.76 -15.56 -21.67
CA ALA A 547 34.56 -14.35 -21.80
C ALA A 547 34.13 -13.19 -20.87
N SER A 548 32.90 -13.20 -20.35
CA SER A 548 32.38 -12.10 -19.53
C SER A 548 32.45 -12.34 -18.02
N HIS A 549 32.46 -13.59 -17.57
CA HIS A 549 32.50 -13.90 -16.13
C HIS A 549 33.94 -14.11 -15.62
N PRO A 550 34.44 -13.31 -14.65
CA PRO A 550 35.84 -13.40 -14.17
C PRO A 550 36.23 -14.78 -13.63
N LYS A 551 35.32 -15.47 -12.94
CA LYS A 551 35.60 -16.83 -12.44
C LYS A 551 35.71 -17.86 -13.57
N ALA A 552 34.94 -17.72 -14.65
CA ALA A 552 35.03 -18.60 -15.80
C ALA A 552 36.37 -18.43 -16.52
N GLN A 553 36.83 -17.17 -16.68
CA GLN A 553 38.17 -16.87 -17.21
C GLN A 553 39.27 -17.47 -16.32
N SER A 554 39.16 -17.34 -14.99
CA SER A 554 40.14 -17.90 -14.06
C SER A 554 40.22 -19.43 -14.13
N GLU A 555 39.08 -20.08 -14.38
CA GLU A 555 38.99 -21.53 -14.51
C GLU A 555 39.58 -22.02 -15.83
N LEU A 556 39.28 -21.34 -16.94
CA LEU A 556 39.88 -21.60 -18.24
C LEU A 556 41.41 -21.42 -18.20
N ALA A 557 41.90 -20.38 -17.53
CA ALA A 557 43.34 -20.15 -17.37
C ALA A 557 44.03 -21.29 -16.59
N TYR A 558 43.40 -21.78 -15.51
CA TYR A 558 43.91 -22.89 -14.72
C TYR A 558 44.06 -24.18 -15.55
N TRP A 559 43.01 -24.60 -16.27
CA TRP A 559 43.05 -25.81 -17.08
C TRP A 559 43.98 -25.68 -18.30
N ARG A 560 44.07 -24.48 -18.90
CA ARG A 560 44.99 -24.20 -20.01
C ARG A 560 46.44 -24.31 -19.58
N GLN A 561 46.78 -23.80 -18.39
CA GLN A 561 48.12 -23.95 -17.85
C GLN A 561 48.48 -25.43 -17.64
N ARG A 562 47.55 -26.24 -17.12
CA ARG A 562 47.75 -27.67 -16.88
C ARG A 562 47.93 -28.48 -18.16
N ASP A 563 47.17 -28.14 -19.21
CA ASP A 563 47.32 -28.76 -20.54
C ASP A 563 48.64 -28.37 -21.21
N GLU A 564 49.05 -27.11 -21.14
CA GLU A 564 50.35 -26.67 -21.66
C GLU A 564 51.53 -27.36 -20.94
N GLU A 565 51.43 -27.52 -19.61
CA GLU A 565 52.42 -28.26 -18.82
C GLU A 565 52.51 -29.74 -19.21
N SER A 566 51.38 -30.41 -19.51
CA SER A 566 51.39 -31.81 -19.96
C SER A 566 51.93 -31.94 -21.39
N ARG A 567 51.55 -31.05 -22.31
CA ARG A 567 52.07 -31.02 -23.69
C ARG A 567 53.58 -30.78 -23.74
N ARG A 568 54.11 -29.87 -22.92
CA ARG A 568 55.58 -29.66 -22.78
C ARG A 568 56.31 -30.91 -22.30
N ARG A 569 55.69 -31.73 -21.43
CA ARG A 569 56.27 -33.00 -20.98
C ARG A 569 56.30 -34.05 -22.09
N VAL A 570 55.28 -34.09 -22.96
CA VAL A 570 55.29 -34.96 -24.15
C VAL A 570 56.41 -34.57 -25.11
N VAL A 571 56.58 -33.28 -25.40
CA VAL A 571 57.61 -32.79 -26.34
C VAL A 571 59.02 -33.00 -25.79
N SER A 572 59.26 -32.71 -24.51
CA SER A 572 60.60 -32.85 -23.90
C SER A 572 61.05 -34.31 -23.74
N THR A 573 60.13 -35.27 -23.66
CA THR A 573 60.42 -36.71 -23.60
C THR A 573 60.64 -37.32 -24.99
N HIS A 574 59.96 -36.82 -26.03
CA HIS A 574 60.24 -37.19 -27.42
C HIS A 574 61.58 -36.65 -27.94
N GLY A 575 61.99 -35.45 -27.51
CA GLY A 575 63.29 -34.86 -27.90
C GLY A 575 64.51 -35.49 -27.23
N ARG A 576 64.35 -36.49 -26.36
CA ARG A 576 65.43 -37.19 -25.63
C ARG A 576 65.61 -38.66 -26.05
N ARG A 577 64.84 -39.15 -27.03
CA ARG A 577 64.95 -40.52 -27.55
C ARG A 577 65.80 -40.59 -28.81
#